data_AF-A0A914NRA5-F1
#
_entry.id   AF-A0A914NRA5-F1
#
_cell.length_a   1.000
_cell.length_b   1.000
_cell.length_c   1.000
_cell.angle_alpha   90.00
_cell.angle_beta   90.00
_cell.angle_gamma   90.00
#
_symmetry.space_group_name_H-M   'P 1'
#
loop_
_entity.id
_entity.type
_entity.pdbx_description
1 polymer ?
#
loop_
_entity_poly.entity_id
_entity_poly.type
_entity_poly.pdbx_seq_one_letter_code
_entity_poly.pdbx_strand_id
1 'polypeptide(L)' 'MLNATMCATTRVICAVLENYQTVDCILIPEALREFMPPQYKEKIPFVKPAPCDQEKVKEKLPKKEVNK' A
#
# COMPACT_ATOMS: atom_id res chain seq x y z
N MET A 1 -0.96 -33.54 20.25
CA MET A 1 -1.53 -32.18 20.31
C MET A 1 -1.29 -31.50 18.98
N LEU A 2 -2.28 -30.79 18.42
CA LEU A 2 -2.16 -30.05 17.15
C LEU A 2 -2.46 -28.55 17.40
N ASN A 3 -1.73 -27.65 16.74
CA ASN A 3 -2.01 -26.22 16.70
C ASN A 3 -1.66 -25.64 15.31
N ALA A 4 -2.34 -24.57 14.92
CA ALA A 4 -2.09 -23.83 13.67
C ALA A 4 -2.51 -22.36 13.81
N THR A 5 -1.87 -21.46 13.06
CA THR A 5 -2.26 -20.05 12.97
C THR A 5 -3.13 -19.85 11.74
N MET A 6 -4.41 -19.54 11.93
CA MET A 6 -5.34 -19.28 10.83
C MET A 6 -4.98 -18.01 10.03
N CYS A 7 -4.61 -16.91 10.72
CA CYS A 7 -4.30 -15.64 10.08
C CYS A 7 -3.30 -14.84 10.91
N ALA A 8 -2.14 -14.55 10.33
CA ALA A 8 -1.21 -13.55 10.84
C ALA A 8 -1.50 -12.21 10.15
N THR A 9 -2.33 -11.37 10.76
CA THR A 9 -2.98 -10.21 10.12
C THR A 9 -2.03 -9.31 9.33
N THR A 10 -0.89 -8.89 9.90
CA THR A 10 0.07 -8.02 9.22
C THR A 10 0.71 -8.67 8.00
N ARG A 11 0.99 -9.97 8.06
CA ARG A 11 1.55 -10.74 6.93
C ARG A 11 0.52 -10.93 5.82
N VAL A 12 -0.72 -11.24 6.20
CA VAL A 12 -1.83 -11.37 5.25
C VAL A 12 -2.15 -10.03 4.59
N ILE A 13 -2.09 -8.92 5.33
CA ILE A 13 -2.24 -7.59 4.74
C ILE A 13 -1.17 -7.34 3.67
N CYS A 14 0.11 -7.63 3.93
CA CYS A 14 1.15 -7.50 2.90
C CYS A 14 0.84 -8.33 1.65
N ALA A 15 0.43 -9.59 1.83
CA ALA A 15 0.07 -10.47 0.72
C ALA A 15 -1.14 -9.93 -0.06
N VAL A 16 -2.15 -9.37 0.62
CA VAL A 16 -3.30 -8.74 -0.04
C VAL A 16 -2.87 -7.50 -0.84
N LEU A 17 -2.03 -6.64 -0.25
CA LEU A 17 -1.54 -5.43 -0.92
C LEU A 17 -0.76 -5.77 -2.20
N GLU A 18 0.08 -6.81 -2.18
CA GLU A 18 0.87 -7.22 -3.35
C GLU A 18 0.01 -7.88 -4.44
N ASN A 19 -0.90 -8.79 -4.08
CA ASN A 19 -1.67 -9.57 -5.06
C ASN A 19 -2.83 -8.78 -5.67
N TYR A 20 -3.36 -7.77 -4.97
CA TYR A 20 -4.52 -7.00 -5.43
C TYR A 20 -4.16 -5.56 -5.83
N GLN A 21 -2.87 -5.25 -6.01
CA GLN A 21 -2.43 -3.96 -6.53
C GLN A 21 -2.78 -3.77 -8.00
N THR A 22 -3.35 -2.60 -8.31
CA THR A 22 -3.56 -2.09 -9.68
C THR A 22 -2.75 -0.80 -9.87
N VAL A 23 -2.90 -0.13 -11.02
CA VAL A 23 -2.17 1.11 -11.33
C VAL A 23 -2.50 2.21 -10.31
N ASP A 24 -3.77 2.37 -9.95
CA ASP A 24 -4.24 3.52 -9.15
C ASP A 24 -4.77 3.14 -7.75
N CYS A 25 -4.98 1.85 -7.48
CA CYS A 25 -5.61 1.39 -6.23
C CYS A 25 -5.26 -0.06 -5.85
N ILE A 26 -5.65 -0.46 -4.65
CA ILE A 26 -5.69 -1.85 -4.21
C ILE A 26 -7.15 -2.33 -4.25
N LEU A 27 -7.42 -3.44 -4.92
CA LEU A 27 -8.75 -4.05 -4.94
C LEU A 27 -9.01 -4.82 -3.64
N ILE A 28 -10.24 -4.73 -3.11
CA ILE A 28 -10.62 -5.50 -1.93
C ILE A 28 -11.08 -6.91 -2.34
N PRO A 29 -10.49 -7.98 -1.75
CA PRO A 29 -10.96 -9.36 -1.93
C PRO A 29 -12.44 -9.50 -1.60
N GLU A 30 -13.19 -10.27 -2.39
CA GLU A 30 -14.65 -10.40 -2.26
C GLU A 30 -15.11 -10.76 -0.84
N ALA A 31 -14.41 -11.71 -0.21
CA ALA A 31 -14.70 -12.16 1.16
C ALA A 31 -14.52 -11.07 2.23
N LEU A 32 -13.76 -10.01 1.95
CA LEU A 32 -13.53 -8.90 2.90
C LEU A 32 -14.49 -7.73 2.70
N ARG A 33 -15.22 -7.65 1.57
CA ARG A 33 -16.04 -6.47 1.21
C ARG A 33 -17.18 -6.21 2.18
N GLU A 34 -17.77 -7.24 2.78
CA GLU A 34 -18.85 -7.09 3.77
C GLU A 34 -18.38 -6.37 5.04
N PHE A 35 -17.11 -6.55 5.41
CA PHE A 35 -16.52 -5.99 6.62
C PHE A 35 -15.86 -4.62 6.41
N MET A 36 -15.80 -4.16 5.15
CA MET A 36 -15.19 -2.87 4.81
C MET A 36 -16.21 -1.72 4.88
N PRO A 37 -15.80 -0.52 5.30
CA PRO A 37 -16.67 0.64 5.28
C PRO A 37 -17.10 1.00 3.85
N PRO A 38 -18.26 1.67 3.65
CA PRO A 38 -18.83 1.93 2.32
C PRO A 38 -17.85 2.59 1.33
N GLN A 39 -16.98 3.46 1.83
CA GLN A 39 -16.02 4.22 1.03
C GLN A 39 -14.88 3.35 0.45
N TYR A 40 -14.54 2.25 1.12
CA TYR A 40 -13.44 1.36 0.76
C TYR A 40 -13.93 -0.06 0.46
N LYS A 41 -15.21 -0.20 0.13
CA LYS A 41 -15.85 -1.51 -0.04
C LYS A 41 -15.25 -2.31 -1.20
N GLU A 42 -14.85 -1.62 -2.27
CA GLU A 42 -14.33 -2.25 -3.49
C GLU A 42 -12.85 -1.95 -3.74
N LYS A 43 -12.38 -0.76 -3.39
CA LYS A 43 -11.02 -0.30 -3.71
C LYS A 43 -10.46 0.66 -2.66
N ILE A 44 -9.15 0.60 -2.45
CA ILE A 44 -8.36 1.54 -1.67
C ILE A 44 -7.47 2.34 -2.63
N PRO A 45 -7.75 3.63 -2.88
CA PRO A 45 -6.96 4.44 -3.81
C PRO A 45 -5.59 4.83 -3.23
N PHE A 46 -4.58 4.98 -4.10
CA PHE A 46 -3.29 5.52 -3.68
C PHE A 46 -3.37 7.03 -3.41
N VAL A 47 -3.00 7.44 -2.20
CA VAL A 47 -3.02 8.84 -1.77
C VAL A 47 -1.63 9.49 -1.76
N LYS A 48 -0.57 8.69 -1.92
CA LYS A 48 0.82 9.14 -1.90
C LYS A 48 1.59 8.49 -3.06
N PRO A 49 2.55 9.21 -3.66
CA PRO A 49 3.41 8.62 -4.67
C PRO A 49 4.33 7.57 -4.05
N ALA A 50 4.78 6.61 -4.86
CA ALA A 50 5.67 5.55 -4.42
C ALA A 50 6.97 6.14 -3.84
N PRO A 51 7.51 5.57 -2.74
CA PRO A 51 8.75 6.06 -2.13
C PRO A 51 9.91 6.18 -3.12
N CYS A 52 10.05 5.21 -4.04
CA CYS A 52 11.11 5.21 -5.07
C CYS A 52 11.03 6.42 -6.01
N ASP A 53 9.83 6.93 -6.29
CA ASP A 53 9.65 8.10 -7.16
C ASP A 53 9.92 9.40 -6.40
N GLN A 54 9.66 9.44 -5.10
CA GLN A 54 9.99 10.58 -4.25
C GLN A 54 11.51 10.77 -4.11
N GLU A 55 12.28 9.68 -4.04
CA GLU A 55 13.74 9.72 -3.97
C GLU A 55 14.36 10.24 -5.26
N LYS A 56 13.87 9.78 -6.43
CA LYS A 56 14.32 10.27 -7.75
C LYS A 56 14.09 11.77 -7.95
N VAL A 57 13.04 12.35 -7.35
CA VAL A 57 12.78 13.80 -7.41
C VAL A 57 13.77 14.55 -6.52
N LYS A 58 14.11 14.03 -5.34
CA LYS A 58 15.10 14.64 -4.43
C LYS A 58 16.52 14.64 -5.02
N GLU A 59 16.90 13.60 -5.75
CA GLU A 59 18.22 13.52 -6.41
C GLU A 59 18.37 14.48 -7.60
N LYS A 60 17.27 14.86 -8.26
CA LYS A 60 17.26 15.78 -9.42
C LYS A 60 17.25 17.26 -9.04
N LEU A 61 17.05 17.62 -7.77
CA LEU A 61 17.20 18.99 -7.31
C LEU A 61 18.70 19.30 -7.11
N PRO A 62 19.29 20.28 -7.82
CA PRO A 62 20.68 20.64 -7.59
C PRO A 62 20.83 21.10 -6.14
N LYS A 63 21.87 20.58 -5.47
CA LYS A 63 22.32 21.07 -4.16
C LYS A 63 22.45 22.59 -4.25
N LYS A 64 21.51 23.35 -3.69
CA LYS A 64 21.67 24.79 -3.54
C LYS A 64 22.83 25.01 -2.61
N GLU A 65 23.96 25.41 -3.18
CA GLU A 65 25.08 26.04 -2.49
C GLU A 65 24.52 27.15 -1.60
N VAL A 66 24.55 26.94 -0.28
CA VAL A 66 24.37 28.02 0.68
C VAL A 66 25.70 28.74 0.74
N ASN A 67 25.87 29.73 -0.14
CA ASN A 67 26.95 30.70 -0.08
C ASN A 67 26.47 31.93 0.70
N LYS A 68 27.38 32.36 1.60
CA LYS A 68 27.45 33.65 2.32
C LYS A 68 26.85 33.73 3.72
#